data_AF-A0A2N1A2B0-F1
#
_entry.id   AF-A0A2N1A2B0-F1
#
_cell.length_a   1.000
_cell.length_b   1.000
_cell.length_c   1.000
_cell.angle_alpha   90.00
_cell.angle_beta   90.00
_cell.angle_gamma   90.00
#
_symmetry.space_group_name_H-M   'P 1'
#
loop_
_entity.id
_entity.type
_entity.pdbx_description
1 polymer ?
#
loop_
_entity_poly.entity_id
_entity_poly.type
_entity_poly.pdbx_seq_one_letter_code
_entity_poly.pdbx_strand_id
1 'polypeptide(L)'
;MNKLSLIIASVVCLSACSEDGSSSPDTTLATSYTRVTTDQPDPTQYENTVHIVYAVPSGNEDKERDKSYQLQKSIIAADKWFYGISGKQLRLDLQDNGDVDITYWPMTETNAELHQYQWGMRDKIVDKLKQTDWYNPDKLYVIYFEGSHYLACGDKATNGGHVIELYLQDPEPNAGYVCSTDSFTANEHVNGFNEYLLIHKVIRVLGVNEEPTDTNTGNDVMSYPHSIVGELWAPEFVDFNNDDYFMHSDTNKVDILYSAFLLPNDGSELPPNWRDND
;
A
#
# COMPACT_ATOMS: atom_id res chain seq x y z
N MET A 1 -65.75 10.41 -19.70
CA MET A 1 -64.39 10.12 -19.20
C MET A 1 -63.78 9.08 -20.12
N ASN A 2 -62.59 9.36 -20.63
CA ASN A 2 -62.04 8.80 -21.88
C ASN A 2 -61.92 7.28 -21.89
N LYS A 3 -62.39 6.70 -23.00
CA LYS A 3 -62.03 5.38 -23.54
C LYS A 3 -60.59 5.45 -24.06
N LEU A 4 -59.82 4.36 -23.92
CA LEU A 4 -59.19 3.74 -25.10
C LEU A 4 -58.71 2.30 -24.78
N SER A 5 -59.07 1.40 -25.70
CA SER A 5 -58.72 -0.01 -25.74
C SER A 5 -57.38 -0.24 -26.47
N LEU A 6 -56.62 -1.21 -25.96
CA LEU A 6 -56.00 -2.36 -26.65
C LEU A 6 -55.60 -2.22 -28.13
N ILE A 7 -54.31 -2.42 -28.46
CA ILE A 7 -53.85 -3.18 -29.65
C ILE A 7 -52.56 -3.96 -29.33
N ILE A 8 -52.60 -5.25 -29.67
CA ILE A 8 -51.54 -6.26 -29.64
C ILE A 8 -50.63 -6.10 -30.87
N ALA A 9 -49.32 -6.28 -30.72
CA ALA A 9 -48.45 -6.68 -31.82
C ALA A 9 -47.22 -7.44 -31.29
N SER A 10 -47.35 -8.76 -31.13
CA SER A 10 -46.20 -9.65 -31.06
C SER A 10 -45.80 -10.00 -32.49
N VAL A 11 -44.74 -9.40 -32.99
CA VAL A 11 -44.11 -9.80 -34.26
C VAL A 11 -42.99 -10.77 -33.93
N VAL A 12 -43.17 -12.01 -34.37
CA VAL A 12 -42.10 -12.99 -34.50
C VAL A 12 -41.31 -12.64 -35.76
N CYS A 13 -39.99 -12.45 -35.63
CA CYS A 13 -39.08 -12.48 -36.78
C CYS A 13 -38.04 -13.57 -36.54
N LEU A 14 -38.05 -14.56 -37.45
CA LEU A 14 -37.04 -15.60 -37.58
C LEU A 14 -35.96 -15.15 -38.58
N SER A 15 -34.73 -15.58 -38.29
CA SER A 15 -33.58 -15.85 -39.17
C SER A 15 -32.92 -14.71 -39.96
N ALA A 16 -31.61 -14.50 -39.75
CA ALA A 16 -30.54 -14.88 -40.70
C ALA A 16 -29.14 -14.45 -40.19
N CYS A 17 -28.14 -15.29 -40.46
CA CYS A 17 -26.72 -15.05 -40.17
C CYS A 17 -26.13 -13.95 -41.07
N SER A 18 -25.20 -13.15 -40.52
CA SER A 18 -24.04 -12.64 -41.27
C SER A 18 -22.89 -12.42 -40.29
N GLU A 19 -21.85 -13.22 -40.47
CA GLU A 19 -20.51 -12.94 -39.99
C GLU A 19 -19.94 -11.85 -40.90
N ASP A 20 -19.93 -10.61 -40.43
CA ASP A 20 -19.09 -9.57 -41.02
C ASP A 20 -18.09 -9.10 -39.97
N GLY A 21 -16.85 -9.55 -40.16
CA GLY A 21 -15.68 -9.07 -39.47
C GLY A 21 -15.48 -7.59 -39.77
N SER A 22 -15.68 -6.77 -38.74
CA SER A 22 -15.15 -5.42 -38.69
C SER A 22 -14.33 -5.30 -37.41
N SER A 23 -13.09 -5.78 -37.49
CA SER A 23 -12.04 -5.44 -36.53
C SER A 23 -11.76 -3.94 -36.65
N SER A 24 -12.40 -3.15 -35.79
CA SER A 24 -11.97 -1.78 -35.54
C SER A 24 -10.54 -1.85 -34.98
N PRO A 25 -9.53 -1.18 -35.54
CA PRO A 25 -8.23 -1.10 -34.89
C PRO A 25 -8.41 -0.22 -33.65
N ASP A 26 -8.50 -0.88 -32.50
CA ASP A 26 -8.37 -0.24 -31.20
C ASP A 26 -6.97 0.37 -31.15
N THR A 27 -6.89 1.62 -31.55
CA THR A 27 -5.67 2.41 -31.53
C THR A 27 -5.48 2.82 -30.09
N THR A 28 -4.91 1.91 -29.30
CA THR A 28 -4.39 2.21 -27.96
C THR A 28 -3.30 3.27 -28.14
N LEU A 29 -3.69 4.53 -27.95
CA LEU A 29 -2.75 5.60 -27.69
C LEU A 29 -2.08 5.25 -26.37
N ALA A 30 -0.94 4.58 -26.45
CA ALA A 30 0.00 4.48 -25.35
C ALA A 30 0.50 5.91 -25.08
N THR A 31 -0.22 6.63 -24.24
CA THR A 31 0.32 7.81 -23.59
C THR A 31 1.57 7.37 -22.87
N SER A 32 2.72 7.88 -23.32
CA SER A 32 4.01 7.68 -22.69
C SER A 32 3.93 8.26 -21.27
N TYR A 33 3.54 7.42 -20.30
CA TYR A 33 3.62 7.78 -18.90
C TYR A 33 5.09 8.09 -18.59
N THR A 34 5.34 9.35 -18.20
CA THR A 34 6.66 9.79 -17.77
C THR A 34 6.74 9.55 -16.28
N ARG A 35 7.79 8.85 -15.84
CA ARG A 35 7.97 8.58 -14.42
C ARG A 35 8.15 9.86 -13.64
N VAL A 36 7.54 9.88 -12.47
CA VAL A 36 7.73 10.89 -11.45
C VAL A 36 8.95 10.46 -10.63
N THR A 37 10.00 11.28 -10.60
CA THR A 37 11.24 10.97 -9.83
C THR A 37 11.45 11.89 -8.63
N THR A 38 10.47 12.75 -8.37
CA THR A 38 10.41 13.67 -7.24
C THR A 38 8.97 13.76 -6.79
N ASP A 39 8.77 13.89 -5.47
CA ASP A 39 7.48 14.24 -4.87
C ASP A 39 6.82 15.41 -5.63
N GLN A 40 5.57 15.21 -6.06
CA GLN A 40 4.80 16.24 -6.77
C GLN A 40 4.08 17.15 -5.76
N PRO A 41 3.70 18.37 -6.15
CA PRO A 41 2.89 19.21 -5.29
C PRO A 41 1.53 18.56 -4.97
N ASP A 42 1.24 18.37 -3.68
CA ASP A 42 -0.03 17.80 -3.24
C ASP A 42 -1.21 18.75 -3.60
N PRO A 43 -2.29 18.26 -4.22
CA PRO A 43 -3.50 19.03 -4.45
C PRO A 43 -4.30 19.21 -3.16
N THR A 44 -3.98 18.44 -2.12
CA THR A 44 -4.69 18.45 -0.85
C THR A 44 -4.07 19.48 0.10
N GLN A 45 -4.90 20.13 0.89
CA GLN A 45 -4.44 21.06 1.94
C GLN A 45 -3.89 20.35 3.19
N TYR A 46 -3.67 19.04 3.14
CA TYR A 46 -3.30 18.26 4.31
C TYR A 46 -1.79 18.21 4.49
N GLU A 47 -1.32 18.46 5.71
CA GLU A 47 0.12 18.54 6.01
C GLU A 47 0.77 17.16 6.18
N ASN A 48 0.05 16.17 6.71
CA ASN A 48 0.55 14.82 7.00
C ASN A 48 -0.05 13.77 6.07
N THR A 49 0.67 13.40 5.01
CA THR A 49 0.24 12.40 4.02
C THR A 49 1.12 11.16 4.03
N VAL A 50 0.58 10.06 3.52
CA VAL A 50 1.30 8.80 3.27
C VAL A 50 1.82 8.84 1.83
N HIS A 51 3.12 9.04 1.68
CA HIS A 51 3.80 9.12 0.38
C HIS A 51 4.38 7.77 -0.03
N ILE A 52 4.24 7.45 -1.30
CA ILE A 52 4.65 6.16 -1.85
C ILE A 52 5.94 6.33 -2.66
N VAL A 53 6.92 5.48 -2.39
CA VAL A 53 8.18 5.44 -3.13
C VAL A 53 8.34 4.07 -3.76
N TYR A 54 8.61 4.03 -5.06
CA TYR A 54 9.07 2.83 -5.75
C TYR A 54 10.60 2.89 -5.92
N ALA A 55 11.32 2.21 -5.03
CA ALA A 55 12.78 2.25 -5.00
C ALA A 55 13.38 1.04 -5.72
N VAL A 56 14.29 1.29 -6.66
CA VAL A 56 14.98 0.23 -7.40
C VAL A 56 16.49 0.34 -7.16
N PRO A 57 17.11 -0.64 -6.47
CA PRO A 57 18.55 -0.72 -6.29
C PRO A 57 19.29 -0.78 -7.62
N SER A 58 20.50 -0.21 -7.65
CA SER A 58 21.37 -0.28 -8.82
C SER A 58 21.64 -1.74 -9.21
N GLY A 59 21.51 -2.04 -10.50
CA GLY A 59 21.70 -3.38 -11.06
C GLY A 59 20.49 -4.33 -10.92
N ASN A 60 19.46 -3.96 -10.16
CA ASN A 60 18.21 -4.72 -10.14
C ASN A 60 17.37 -4.42 -11.38
N GLU A 61 16.58 -5.40 -11.82
CA GLU A 61 15.63 -5.20 -12.90
C GLU A 61 14.47 -4.32 -12.40
N ASP A 62 14.28 -3.21 -13.08
CA ASP A 62 13.12 -2.35 -12.89
C ASP A 62 11.88 -3.00 -13.55
N LYS A 63 10.88 -3.31 -12.72
CA LYS A 63 9.63 -3.96 -13.16
C LYS A 63 8.57 -2.97 -13.63
N GLU A 64 8.88 -1.67 -13.65
CA GLU A 64 7.96 -0.61 -14.06
C GLU A 64 6.61 -0.63 -13.30
N ARG A 65 6.63 -0.96 -12.00
CA ARG A 65 5.41 -1.17 -11.21
C ARG A 65 4.61 0.12 -10.98
N ASP A 66 5.30 1.25 -11.02
CA ASP A 66 4.73 2.60 -11.06
C ASP A 66 3.99 2.85 -12.40
N LYS A 67 4.61 2.53 -13.53
CA LYS A 67 4.04 2.77 -14.87
C LYS A 67 2.90 1.84 -15.24
N SER A 68 2.95 0.60 -14.75
CA SER A 68 1.94 -0.43 -15.03
C SER A 68 0.67 -0.27 -14.17
N TYR A 69 0.62 0.73 -13.28
CA TYR A 69 -0.41 0.93 -12.27
C TYR A 69 -0.54 -0.22 -11.27
N GLN A 70 0.44 -1.13 -11.20
CA GLN A 70 0.38 -2.26 -10.28
C GLN A 70 0.43 -1.78 -8.82
N LEU A 71 1.36 -0.87 -8.49
CA LEU A 71 1.43 -0.30 -7.15
C LEU A 71 0.18 0.51 -6.81
N GLN A 72 -0.28 1.37 -7.72
CA GLN A 72 -1.49 2.15 -7.50
C GLN A 72 -2.70 1.26 -7.20
N LYS A 73 -2.91 0.18 -7.96
CA LYS A 73 -4.00 -0.78 -7.70
C LYS A 73 -3.85 -1.48 -6.36
N SER A 74 -2.62 -1.87 -6.01
CA SER A 74 -2.30 -2.50 -4.72
C SER A 74 -2.66 -1.60 -3.55
N ILE A 75 -2.19 -0.35 -3.58
CA ILE A 75 -2.42 0.63 -2.53
C ILE A 75 -3.92 0.94 -2.39
N ILE A 76 -4.63 1.12 -3.51
CA ILE A 76 -6.08 1.35 -3.50
C ILE A 76 -6.83 0.12 -2.95
N ALA A 77 -6.42 -1.10 -3.27
CA ALA A 77 -7.05 -2.31 -2.75
C ALA A 77 -6.84 -2.42 -1.22
N ALA A 78 -5.61 -2.20 -0.76
CA ALA A 78 -5.28 -2.17 0.66
C ALA A 78 -6.12 -1.14 1.42
N ASP A 79 -6.18 0.10 0.90
CA ASP A 79 -6.94 1.20 1.51
C ASP A 79 -8.45 0.93 1.53
N LYS A 80 -9.00 0.38 0.44
CA LYS A 80 -10.43 0.00 0.38
C LYS A 80 -10.78 -1.09 1.39
N TRP A 81 -9.92 -2.09 1.55
CA TRP A 81 -10.12 -3.11 2.57
C TRP A 81 -10.08 -2.50 3.97
N PHE A 82 -9.06 -1.67 4.24
CA PHE A 82 -8.91 -0.99 5.53
C PHE A 82 -10.16 -0.15 5.85
N TYR A 83 -10.66 0.61 4.87
CA TYR A 83 -11.89 1.37 5.00
C TYR A 83 -13.13 0.51 5.20
N GLY A 84 -13.24 -0.60 4.47
CA GLY A 84 -14.37 -1.53 4.60
C GLY A 84 -14.52 -2.09 6.01
N ILE A 85 -13.41 -2.23 6.74
CA ILE A 85 -13.40 -2.78 8.11
C ILE A 85 -13.44 -1.68 9.18
N SER A 86 -12.66 -0.62 9.02
CA SER A 86 -12.45 0.41 10.05
C SER A 86 -13.28 1.68 9.87
N GLY A 87 -13.79 1.92 8.65
CA GLY A 87 -14.33 3.22 8.26
C GLY A 87 -13.26 4.32 8.11
N LYS A 88 -11.96 3.95 8.15
CA LYS A 88 -10.82 4.84 7.94
C LYS A 88 -10.09 4.54 6.64
N GLN A 89 -9.52 5.59 6.05
CA GLN A 89 -8.63 5.51 4.90
C GLN A 89 -7.27 6.08 5.27
N LEU A 90 -6.23 5.57 4.65
CA LEU A 90 -4.94 6.24 4.60
C LEU A 90 -5.12 7.60 3.94
N ARG A 91 -4.52 8.63 4.53
CA ARG A 91 -4.39 9.93 3.89
C ARG A 91 -3.27 9.86 2.87
N LEU A 92 -3.54 9.18 1.76
CA LEU A 92 -2.60 9.02 0.67
C LEU A 92 -2.20 10.38 0.09
N ASP A 93 -0.94 10.48 -0.25
CA ASP A 93 -0.45 11.56 -1.07
C ASP A 93 -0.90 11.36 -2.53
N LEU A 94 -1.46 12.41 -3.13
CA LEU A 94 -2.14 12.33 -4.41
C LEU A 94 -1.55 13.35 -5.38
N GLN A 95 -1.63 13.05 -6.67
CA GLN A 95 -1.37 14.00 -7.76
C GLN A 95 -2.63 14.84 -8.05
N ASP A 96 -2.48 15.94 -8.78
CA ASP A 96 -3.58 16.84 -9.20
C ASP A 96 -4.74 16.12 -9.92
N ASN A 97 -4.47 14.99 -10.57
CA ASN A 97 -5.49 14.18 -11.26
C ASN A 97 -6.23 13.21 -10.32
N GLY A 98 -5.85 13.15 -9.04
CA GLY A 98 -6.42 12.26 -8.02
C GLY A 98 -5.78 10.89 -7.92
N ASP A 99 -4.78 10.56 -8.76
CA ASP A 99 -4.00 9.34 -8.63
C ASP A 99 -3.05 9.41 -7.44
N VAL A 100 -2.62 8.26 -6.92
CA VAL A 100 -1.60 8.20 -5.87
C VAL A 100 -0.29 8.78 -6.41
N ASP A 101 0.36 9.67 -5.66
CA ASP A 101 1.68 10.13 -6.01
C ASP A 101 2.72 9.06 -5.65
N ILE A 102 3.38 8.54 -6.69
CA ILE A 102 4.37 7.47 -6.56
C ILE A 102 5.69 7.99 -7.11
N THR A 103 6.64 8.26 -6.20
CA THR A 103 7.99 8.66 -6.58
C THR A 103 8.82 7.44 -6.96
N TYR A 104 9.23 7.36 -8.23
CA TYR A 104 10.24 6.41 -8.69
C TYR A 104 11.63 6.87 -8.25
N TRP A 105 12.30 6.03 -7.44
CA TRP A 105 13.63 6.29 -6.91
C TRP A 105 14.65 5.27 -7.44
N PRO A 106 15.37 5.58 -8.53
CA PRO A 106 16.51 4.79 -8.97
C PRO A 106 17.67 5.04 -8.01
N MET A 107 18.03 4.02 -7.22
CA MET A 107 19.08 4.16 -6.21
C MET A 107 20.47 3.94 -6.82
N THR A 108 21.48 4.56 -6.22
CA THR A 108 22.88 4.35 -6.61
C THR A 108 23.47 3.08 -6.04
N GLU A 109 22.96 2.64 -4.89
CA GLU A 109 23.38 1.47 -4.15
C GLU A 109 22.77 0.20 -4.73
N THR A 110 23.56 -0.86 -4.77
CA THR A 110 23.10 -2.22 -5.09
C THR A 110 22.43 -2.85 -3.87
N ASN A 111 21.55 -3.84 -4.10
CA ASN A 111 20.96 -4.64 -3.02
C ASN A 111 22.04 -5.32 -2.15
N ALA A 112 23.12 -5.78 -2.76
CA ALA A 112 24.24 -6.44 -2.08
C ALA A 112 25.04 -5.50 -1.16
N GLU A 113 25.21 -4.23 -1.54
CA GLU A 113 25.84 -3.21 -0.67
C GLU A 113 24.95 -2.91 0.53
N LEU A 114 23.63 -2.79 0.32
CA LEU A 114 22.67 -2.54 1.39
C LEU A 114 22.55 -3.73 2.36
N HIS A 115 22.67 -4.96 1.88
CA HIS A 115 22.69 -6.17 2.71
C HIS A 115 23.85 -6.22 3.71
N GLN A 116 24.96 -5.52 3.46
CA GLN A 116 26.09 -5.47 4.39
C GLN A 116 25.70 -4.87 5.76
N TYR A 117 24.60 -4.12 5.82
CA TYR A 117 24.10 -3.49 7.03
C TYR A 117 23.16 -4.40 7.85
N GLN A 118 22.77 -5.58 7.34
CA GLN A 118 21.85 -6.51 8.03
C GLN A 118 20.59 -5.77 8.53
N TRP A 119 20.27 -5.84 9.84
CA TRP A 119 19.16 -5.10 10.47
C TRP A 119 19.22 -3.58 10.21
N GLY A 120 20.41 -3.02 10.02
CA GLY A 120 20.61 -1.60 9.73
C GLY A 120 20.36 -1.21 8.27
N MET A 121 19.98 -2.15 7.40
CA MET A 121 19.68 -1.86 5.99
C MET A 121 18.56 -0.81 5.86
N ARG A 122 17.49 -0.95 6.65
CA ARG A 122 16.37 0.01 6.67
C ARG A 122 16.84 1.42 7.04
N ASP A 123 17.59 1.57 8.13
CA ASP A 123 18.09 2.87 8.57
C ASP A 123 19.02 3.48 7.52
N LYS A 124 19.77 2.64 6.79
CA LYS A 124 20.60 3.09 5.68
C LYS A 124 19.78 3.60 4.49
N ILE A 125 18.65 2.98 4.18
CA ILE A 125 17.71 3.44 3.15
C ILE A 125 17.10 4.78 3.60
N VAL A 126 16.71 4.92 4.87
CA VAL A 126 16.22 6.19 5.43
C VAL A 126 17.26 7.31 5.33
N ASP A 127 18.51 7.05 5.72
CA ASP A 127 19.60 8.02 5.59
C ASP A 127 19.75 8.53 4.16
N LYS A 128 19.51 7.66 3.18
CA LYS A 128 19.58 7.96 1.75
C LYS A 128 18.35 8.72 1.26
N LEU A 129 17.17 8.35 1.75
CA LEU A 129 15.93 9.09 1.49
C LEU A 129 16.06 10.53 1.99
N LYS A 130 16.57 10.74 3.22
CA LYS A 130 16.80 12.07 3.79
C LYS A 130 17.77 12.95 2.99
N GLN A 131 18.56 12.36 2.09
CA GLN A 131 19.50 13.08 1.22
C GLN A 131 18.88 13.47 -0.13
N THR A 132 17.63 13.08 -0.41
CA THR A 132 16.94 13.51 -1.63
C THR A 132 16.40 14.92 -1.46
N ASP A 133 16.35 15.67 -2.57
CA ASP A 133 15.83 17.05 -2.55
C ASP A 133 14.30 17.14 -2.37
N TRP A 134 13.62 15.99 -2.38
CA TRP A 134 12.17 15.85 -2.25
C TRP A 134 11.74 15.21 -0.92
N TYR A 135 12.69 14.95 -0.01
CA TYR A 135 12.35 14.48 1.33
C TYR A 135 11.59 15.56 2.12
N ASN A 136 10.52 15.14 2.78
CA ASN A 136 9.68 15.94 3.64
C ASN A 136 9.45 15.21 4.97
N PRO A 137 9.91 15.76 6.11
CA PRO A 137 9.79 15.11 7.41
C PRO A 137 8.34 15.01 7.94
N ASP A 138 7.39 15.74 7.33
CA ASP A 138 5.98 15.69 7.73
C ASP A 138 5.18 14.57 7.00
N LYS A 139 5.78 13.89 6.02
CA LYS A 139 5.19 12.76 5.29
C LYS A 139 5.61 11.41 5.89
N LEU A 140 4.69 10.45 5.92
CA LEU A 140 4.98 9.05 6.22
C LEU A 140 5.33 8.35 4.91
N TYR A 141 6.50 7.73 4.82
CA TYR A 141 6.96 7.07 3.60
C TYR A 141 6.69 5.57 3.62
N VAL A 142 6.12 5.07 2.53
CA VAL A 142 6.05 3.64 2.22
C VAL A 142 6.94 3.39 1.00
N ILE A 143 8.04 2.68 1.21
CA ILE A 143 8.99 2.33 0.18
C ILE A 143 8.73 0.89 -0.28
N TYR A 144 8.17 0.75 -1.48
CA TYR A 144 8.18 -0.49 -2.24
C TYR A 144 9.57 -0.68 -2.83
N PHE A 145 10.38 -1.51 -2.19
CA PHE A 145 11.78 -1.73 -2.53
C PHE A 145 11.92 -2.95 -3.44
N GLU A 146 12.33 -2.75 -4.70
CA GLU A 146 12.55 -3.80 -5.71
C GLU A 146 13.85 -4.58 -5.45
N GLY A 147 13.99 -5.08 -4.23
CA GLY A 147 15.09 -5.87 -3.74
C GLY A 147 14.63 -6.70 -2.55
N SER A 148 15.57 -7.35 -1.89
CA SER A 148 15.29 -8.19 -0.72
C SER A 148 15.86 -7.57 0.54
N HIS A 149 15.30 -7.93 1.68
CA HIS A 149 15.98 -7.82 2.96
C HIS A 149 16.55 -9.17 3.36
N TYR A 150 17.46 -9.21 4.31
CA TYR A 150 18.10 -10.47 4.66
C TYR A 150 17.20 -11.41 5.51
N LEU A 151 16.14 -10.91 6.17
CA LEU A 151 15.25 -11.69 7.05
C LEU A 151 13.78 -11.21 7.13
N ALA A 152 13.29 -10.33 6.26
CA ALA A 152 11.92 -9.81 6.38
C ALA A 152 11.29 -9.44 5.03
N CYS A 153 9.96 -9.48 4.96
CA CYS A 153 9.20 -8.95 3.81
C CYS A 153 8.82 -7.48 3.98
N GLY A 154 8.86 -6.97 5.20
CA GLY A 154 8.78 -5.54 5.44
C GLY A 154 9.22 -5.20 6.85
N ASP A 155 9.67 -3.96 7.02
CA ASP A 155 10.14 -3.45 8.30
C ASP A 155 9.72 -1.98 8.46
N LYS A 156 9.97 -1.42 9.64
CA LYS A 156 9.89 0.00 9.89
C LYS A 156 11.21 0.52 10.42
N ALA A 157 11.60 1.72 10.01
CA ALA A 157 12.82 2.35 10.46
C ALA A 157 12.89 2.47 12.00
N THR A 158 14.06 2.22 12.57
CA THR A 158 14.30 2.40 14.00
C THR A 158 14.62 3.85 14.34
N ASN A 159 15.32 4.53 13.44
CA ASN A 159 15.60 5.97 13.50
C ASN A 159 14.75 6.70 12.46
N GLY A 160 14.00 7.72 12.88
CA GLY A 160 13.05 8.42 11.99
C GLY A 160 11.87 7.53 11.61
N GLY A 161 11.15 7.03 12.62
CA GLY A 161 10.14 5.96 12.57
C GLY A 161 8.90 6.22 11.71
N HIS A 162 9.01 7.00 10.66
CA HIS A 162 8.01 7.35 9.66
C HIS A 162 8.28 6.77 8.29
N VAL A 163 9.23 5.83 8.18
CA VAL A 163 9.53 5.10 6.95
C VAL A 163 9.22 3.62 7.14
N ILE A 164 8.50 3.07 6.17
CA ILE A 164 8.15 1.66 6.03
C ILE A 164 8.84 1.16 4.78
N GLU A 165 9.51 0.03 4.86
CA GLU A 165 10.05 -0.67 3.70
C GLU A 165 9.30 -1.97 3.48
N LEU A 166 8.81 -2.18 2.26
CA LEU A 166 8.23 -3.43 1.77
C LEU A 166 9.18 -4.02 0.72
N TYR A 167 9.76 -5.19 1.02
CA TYR A 167 10.77 -5.83 0.19
C TYR A 167 10.10 -6.78 -0.80
N LEU A 168 10.30 -6.54 -2.10
CA LEU A 168 9.57 -7.23 -3.17
C LEU A 168 10.27 -8.49 -3.70
N GLN A 169 11.47 -8.79 -3.19
CA GLN A 169 12.19 -10.02 -3.50
C GLN A 169 12.39 -10.85 -2.23
N ASP A 170 12.50 -12.16 -2.41
CA ASP A 170 12.69 -13.08 -1.30
C ASP A 170 14.00 -12.78 -0.59
N PRO A 171 14.02 -12.90 0.75
CA PRO A 171 15.26 -12.86 1.50
C PRO A 171 16.20 -14.00 1.10
N GLU A 172 17.43 -13.91 1.61
CA GLU A 172 18.44 -14.94 1.42
C GLU A 172 17.87 -16.37 1.64
N PRO A 173 18.28 -17.35 0.82
CA PRO A 173 17.82 -18.73 0.95
C PRO A 173 18.00 -19.19 2.40
N ASN A 174 16.94 -19.76 3.00
CA ASN A 174 16.82 -20.22 4.40
C ASN A 174 16.28 -19.21 5.43
N ALA A 175 15.93 -17.98 5.04
CA ALA A 175 15.25 -17.05 5.96
C ALA A 175 13.83 -17.52 6.37
N GLY A 176 13.20 -18.41 5.60
CA GLY A 176 11.88 -18.96 5.90
C GLY A 176 10.69 -18.06 5.53
N TYR A 177 10.96 -16.90 4.93
CA TYR A 177 9.94 -15.98 4.41
C TYR A 177 9.88 -16.05 2.89
N VAL A 178 8.68 -15.85 2.34
CA VAL A 178 8.46 -15.67 0.90
C VAL A 178 7.80 -14.31 0.70
N CYS A 179 8.56 -13.37 0.14
CA CYS A 179 8.15 -11.99 -0.12
C CYS A 179 7.94 -11.76 -1.62
N SER A 180 8.67 -12.51 -2.46
CA SER A 180 8.60 -12.50 -3.92
C SER A 180 7.42 -13.24 -4.50
N THR A 181 6.48 -13.71 -3.65
CA THR A 181 5.17 -14.02 -4.19
C THR A 181 4.71 -12.70 -4.82
N ASP A 182 4.72 -12.61 -6.14
CA ASP A 182 4.29 -11.43 -6.91
C ASP A 182 2.76 -11.29 -6.81
N SER A 183 2.27 -11.39 -5.58
CA SER A 183 0.90 -11.42 -5.11
C SER A 183 0.39 -10.01 -4.92
N PHE A 184 0.91 -9.06 -5.70
CA PHE A 184 0.19 -7.84 -5.93
C PHE A 184 -1.14 -8.22 -6.55
N THR A 185 -2.19 -7.59 -6.06
CA THR A 185 -3.49 -7.81 -6.65
C THR A 185 -3.50 -7.44 -8.14
N ALA A 186 -4.22 -8.24 -8.93
CA ALA A 186 -4.48 -7.91 -10.33
C ALA A 186 -5.48 -6.75 -10.47
N ASN A 187 -6.23 -6.40 -9.41
CA ASN A 187 -7.28 -5.37 -9.44
C ASN A 187 -7.47 -4.67 -8.08
N GLU A 188 -8.15 -3.53 -8.10
CA GLU A 188 -8.40 -2.69 -6.92
C GLU A 188 -9.43 -3.23 -5.90
N HIS A 189 -9.79 -4.52 -5.93
CA HIS A 189 -10.87 -5.09 -5.10
C HIS A 189 -10.49 -6.36 -4.34
N VAL A 190 -9.40 -7.03 -4.72
CA VAL A 190 -8.93 -8.24 -4.04
C VAL A 190 -7.61 -7.90 -3.38
N ASN A 191 -7.42 -8.28 -2.13
CA ASN A 191 -6.12 -8.12 -1.47
C ASN A 191 -5.31 -9.41 -1.61
N GLY A 192 -4.04 -9.24 -1.91
CA GLY A 192 -3.02 -10.25 -1.71
C GLY A 192 -2.21 -9.95 -0.45
N PHE A 193 -1.09 -10.66 -0.34
CA PHE A 193 -0.19 -10.55 0.81
C PHE A 193 0.38 -9.14 1.00
N ASN A 194 0.77 -8.47 -0.09
CA ASN A 194 1.42 -7.16 -0.03
C ASN A 194 0.44 -6.07 0.44
N GLU A 195 -0.84 -6.17 0.08
CA GLU A 195 -1.87 -5.23 0.52
C GLU A 195 -2.11 -5.32 2.03
N TYR A 196 -2.16 -6.54 2.59
CA TYR A 196 -2.28 -6.72 4.05
C TYR A 196 -1.00 -6.33 4.77
N LEU A 197 0.16 -6.64 4.20
CA LEU A 197 1.45 -6.28 4.78
C LEU A 197 1.62 -4.76 4.85
N LEU A 198 1.18 -4.03 3.82
CA LEU A 198 1.14 -2.57 3.85
C LEU A 198 0.38 -2.07 5.08
N ILE A 199 -0.87 -2.49 5.26
CA ILE A 199 -1.69 -2.00 6.37
C ILE A 199 -1.10 -2.39 7.72
N HIS A 200 -0.62 -3.64 7.86
CA HIS A 200 0.08 -4.07 9.07
C HIS A 200 1.26 -3.15 9.39
N LYS A 201 2.10 -2.81 8.41
CA LYS A 201 3.28 -1.97 8.66
C LYS A 201 2.91 -0.51 8.92
N VAL A 202 1.85 0.01 8.28
CA VAL A 202 1.34 1.34 8.60
C VAL A 202 0.88 1.38 10.05
N ILE A 203 0.05 0.43 10.51
CA ILE A 203 -0.42 0.37 11.90
C ILE A 203 0.76 0.28 12.88
N ARG A 204 1.77 -0.54 12.56
CA ARG A 204 3.02 -0.62 13.33
C ARG A 204 3.72 0.73 13.48
N VAL A 205 3.74 1.55 12.43
CA VAL A 205 4.31 2.90 12.46
C VAL A 205 3.43 3.85 13.24
N LEU A 206 2.10 3.79 13.10
CA LEU A 206 1.16 4.69 13.79
C LEU A 206 1.17 4.57 15.33
N GLY A 207 1.88 3.59 15.89
CA GLY A 207 2.19 3.53 17.33
C GLY A 207 2.02 2.15 17.95
N VAL A 208 1.60 1.16 17.16
CA VAL A 208 1.30 -0.19 17.66
C VAL A 208 2.57 -1.04 17.63
N ASN A 209 3.23 -1.20 18.78
CA ASN A 209 4.51 -1.90 18.87
C ASN A 209 4.40 -3.37 19.33
N GLU A 210 3.25 -3.78 19.85
CA GLU A 210 3.05 -5.13 20.37
C GLU A 210 1.99 -5.86 19.54
N GLU A 211 2.14 -7.18 19.45
CA GLU A 211 1.08 -8.05 18.93
C GLU A 211 -0.11 -8.02 19.91
N PRO A 212 -1.35 -8.20 19.43
CA PRO A 212 -2.53 -8.33 20.29
C PRO A 212 -2.26 -9.35 21.40
N THR A 213 -2.64 -9.02 22.62
CA THR A 213 -2.33 -9.88 23.78
C THR A 213 -3.23 -11.11 23.88
N ASP A 214 -4.33 -11.15 23.12
CA ASP A 214 -5.29 -12.25 23.15
C ASP A 214 -4.90 -13.40 22.19
N THR A 215 -5.20 -14.62 22.60
CA THR A 215 -4.74 -15.88 21.98
C THR A 215 -5.58 -16.35 20.79
N ASN A 216 -6.59 -15.58 20.35
CA ASN A 216 -7.54 -15.93 19.28
C ASN A 216 -7.39 -15.08 17.99
N THR A 217 -6.22 -14.49 17.78
CA THR A 217 -6.03 -13.30 16.92
C THR A 217 -5.56 -13.60 15.50
N GLY A 218 -5.58 -14.86 15.03
CA GLY A 218 -5.11 -15.21 13.68
C GLY A 218 -5.78 -14.45 12.51
N ASN A 219 -6.91 -13.79 12.76
CA ASN A 219 -7.64 -12.96 11.79
C ASN A 219 -7.40 -11.44 11.98
N ASP A 220 -6.57 -11.04 12.94
CA ASP A 220 -6.19 -9.66 13.19
C ASP A 220 -5.01 -9.25 12.27
N VAL A 221 -5.04 -8.04 11.72
CA VAL A 221 -3.99 -7.55 10.82
C VAL A 221 -2.63 -7.44 11.52
N MET A 222 -2.59 -7.28 12.83
CA MET A 222 -1.36 -7.27 13.57
C MET A 222 -0.78 -8.66 13.75
N SER A 223 -1.61 -9.73 13.77
CA SER A 223 -1.19 -11.14 13.88
C SER A 223 -0.54 -11.72 12.62
N TYR A 224 0.29 -10.92 11.96
CA TYR A 224 1.11 -11.29 10.82
C TYR A 224 1.93 -12.55 11.14
N PRO A 225 1.70 -13.67 10.44
CA PRO A 225 2.46 -14.88 10.68
C PRO A 225 3.89 -14.67 10.18
N HIS A 226 4.83 -14.55 11.12
CA HIS A 226 6.28 -14.52 10.83
C HIS A 226 6.79 -15.81 10.17
N SER A 227 5.93 -16.81 9.96
CA SER A 227 6.25 -18.00 9.17
C SER A 227 4.98 -18.55 8.52
N ILE A 228 5.02 -18.79 7.21
CA ILE A 228 4.91 -20.13 6.62
C ILE A 228 4.68 -20.03 5.12
N VAL A 229 5.52 -20.75 4.38
CA VAL A 229 5.26 -21.21 3.02
C VAL A 229 3.93 -21.99 3.00
N GLY A 230 2.87 -21.42 2.45
CA GLY A 230 1.67 -22.18 2.05
C GLY A 230 0.37 -21.87 2.78
N GLU A 231 0.34 -20.97 3.78
CA GLU A 231 -0.92 -20.42 4.31
C GLU A 231 -1.14 -18.99 3.79
N LEU A 232 -2.32 -18.75 3.22
CA LEU A 232 -2.75 -17.42 2.79
C LEU A 232 -3.13 -16.63 4.03
N TRP A 233 -2.26 -15.71 4.46
CA TRP A 233 -2.61 -14.72 5.47
C TRP A 233 -3.59 -13.71 4.88
N ALA A 234 -4.80 -13.67 5.43
CA ALA A 234 -5.89 -12.80 5.01
C ALA A 234 -6.68 -12.35 6.26
N PRO A 235 -6.21 -11.30 6.95
CA PRO A 235 -6.88 -10.81 8.14
C PRO A 235 -8.28 -10.30 7.81
N GLU A 236 -9.20 -10.49 8.75
CA GLU A 236 -10.59 -10.03 8.68
C GLU A 236 -10.81 -8.77 9.53
N PHE A 237 -9.92 -8.49 10.48
CA PHE A 237 -10.06 -7.41 11.45
C PHE A 237 -8.86 -6.48 11.42
N VAL A 238 -9.13 -5.19 11.64
CA VAL A 238 -8.10 -4.19 11.92
C VAL A 238 -7.64 -4.27 13.35
N ASP A 239 -8.53 -4.48 14.31
CA ASP A 239 -8.26 -4.70 15.73
C ASP A 239 -9.40 -5.58 16.24
N PHE A 240 -9.13 -6.85 16.56
CA PHE A 240 -10.17 -7.78 16.98
C PHE A 240 -10.75 -7.35 18.34
N ASN A 241 -12.05 -7.02 18.36
CA ASN A 241 -12.79 -6.41 19.49
C ASN A 241 -12.55 -4.92 19.74
N ASN A 242 -11.67 -4.25 18.99
CA ASN A 242 -11.36 -2.82 19.15
C ASN A 242 -10.94 -2.46 20.58
N ASP A 243 -10.05 -3.23 21.20
CA ASP A 243 -9.61 -3.04 22.59
C ASP A 243 -8.10 -2.88 22.77
N ASP A 244 -7.31 -3.04 21.71
CA ASP A 244 -5.85 -2.98 21.78
C ASP A 244 -5.25 -1.68 21.24
N TYR A 245 -5.64 -1.24 20.04
CA TYR A 245 -5.02 -0.07 19.37
C TYR A 245 -5.93 0.70 18.38
N PHE A 246 -7.15 0.25 18.13
CA PHE A 246 -8.12 0.98 17.30
C PHE A 246 -9.48 1.07 17.98
N MET A 247 -9.99 2.30 18.16
CA MET A 247 -11.30 2.59 18.75
C MET A 247 -11.49 1.97 20.15
N HIS A 248 -10.43 1.96 20.95
CA HIS A 248 -10.46 1.43 22.31
C HIS A 248 -10.74 2.52 23.35
N SER A 249 -10.94 2.10 24.60
CA SER A 249 -11.23 3.02 25.71
C SER A 249 -10.03 3.35 26.62
N ASP A 250 -8.89 2.68 26.43
CA ASP A 250 -7.69 2.91 27.25
C ASP A 250 -6.95 4.21 26.86
N THR A 251 -7.13 5.27 27.63
CA THR A 251 -6.49 6.58 27.36
C THR A 251 -4.97 6.60 27.58
N ASN A 252 -4.35 5.50 28.03
CA ASN A 252 -2.90 5.41 28.23
C ASN A 252 -2.17 4.78 27.03
N LYS A 253 -2.91 4.31 26.03
CA LYS A 253 -2.39 3.75 24.79
C LYS A 253 -2.70 4.68 23.62
N VAL A 254 -1.89 4.59 22.57
CA VAL A 254 -2.17 5.25 21.30
C VAL A 254 -3.37 4.57 20.66
N ASP A 255 -4.39 5.35 20.31
CA ASP A 255 -5.52 4.89 19.50
C ASP A 255 -5.35 5.43 18.09
N ILE A 256 -5.07 4.53 17.14
CA ILE A 256 -4.76 4.94 15.76
C ILE A 256 -5.95 5.63 15.09
N LEU A 257 -7.17 5.54 15.63
CA LEU A 257 -8.36 6.27 15.19
C LEU A 257 -8.09 7.79 15.03
N TYR A 258 -7.27 8.36 15.90
CA TYR A 258 -6.95 9.78 15.95
C TYR A 258 -5.69 10.18 15.17
N SER A 259 -5.11 9.24 14.41
CA SER A 259 -3.88 9.48 13.66
C SER A 259 -4.03 10.61 12.63
N ALA A 260 -3.02 11.47 12.56
CA ALA A 260 -2.90 12.52 11.55
C ALA A 260 -2.80 11.98 10.11
N PHE A 261 -2.50 10.71 9.94
CA PHE A 261 -2.32 10.05 8.64
C PHE A 261 -3.58 9.33 8.14
N LEU A 262 -4.71 9.48 8.83
CA LEU A 262 -5.98 8.85 8.45
C LEU A 262 -7.06 9.87 8.04
N LEU A 263 -8.03 9.37 7.28
CA LEU A 263 -9.26 10.06 6.86
C LEU A 263 -10.49 9.21 7.23
N PRO A 264 -11.66 9.82 7.52
CA PRO A 264 -11.82 11.23 7.86
C PRO A 264 -10.95 11.61 9.06
N ASN A 265 -10.50 12.85 9.08
CA ASN A 265 -9.58 13.32 10.11
C ASN A 265 -10.33 13.53 11.43
N ASP A 266 -10.17 12.58 12.34
CA ASP A 266 -10.77 12.65 13.68
C ASP A 266 -9.76 13.12 14.75
N GLY A 267 -8.50 13.33 14.37
CA GLY A 267 -7.44 13.78 15.26
C GLY A 267 -6.27 14.42 14.53
N SER A 268 -5.14 14.53 15.22
CA SER A 268 -3.88 15.01 14.66
C SER A 268 -2.70 14.34 15.35
N GLU A 269 -2.92 13.11 15.82
CA GLU A 269 -1.89 12.36 16.56
C GLU A 269 -0.82 11.88 15.59
N LEU A 270 0.41 12.31 15.86
CA LEU A 270 1.58 11.83 15.15
C LEU A 270 2.08 10.53 15.80
N PRO A 271 2.69 9.63 15.02
CA PRO A 271 3.36 8.45 15.56
C PRO A 271 4.30 8.76 16.73
N PRO A 272 4.50 7.80 17.66
CA PRO A 272 5.52 7.92 18.68
C PRO A 272 6.91 8.20 18.07
N ASN A 273 7.66 9.10 18.70
CA ASN A 273 9.01 9.51 18.29
C ASN A 273 9.10 10.19 16.91
N TRP A 274 7.99 10.72 16.36
CA TRP A 274 7.95 11.38 15.04
C TRP A 274 9.02 12.45 14.86
N ARG A 275 9.29 13.26 15.90
CA ARG A 275 10.23 14.40 15.86
C ARG A 275 11.54 14.18 16.61
N ASP A 276 11.77 12.98 17.13
CA ASP A 276 12.94 12.73 18.00
C ASP A 276 14.24 12.51 17.20
N ASN A 277 14.16 12.46 15.87
CA ASN A 277 15.28 12.14 14.97
C ASN A 277 15.42 13.08 13.76
N ASP A 278 14.86 14.29 13.85
CA ASP A 278 15.06 15.38 12.87
C ASP A 278 16.34 16.19 13.16
#